data_AF-A0A7C4NQT9-F1
#
_entry.id   AF-A0A7C4NQT9-F1
#
_cell.length_a   1.000
_cell.length_b   1.000
_cell.length_c   1.000
_cell.angle_alpha   90.00
_cell.angle_beta   90.00
_cell.angle_gamma   90.00
#
_symmetry.space_group_name_H-M   'P 1'
#
loop_
_entity.id
_entity.type
_entity.pdbx_description
1 polymer ?
#
loop_
_entity_poly.entity_id
_entity_poly.type
_entity_poly.pdbx_seq_one_letter_code
_entity_poly.pdbx_strand_id
1 'polypeptide(L)'
;MERRNAINLISGGVDSVTTAYYVNKVLKPAKQLLIFCNYGQRTYVEEEFCIKKISELLGVPLKIIDLRWLGEISTSLLTKPDVPIPETKTEDLWDPDKAKQRILRWWDPCRNAILLLVGLAHAESFYISKGERYDVYIGIRRETPVRMKDNTPEFMDEMNRLAEHATHHGGYRLLAPLIEHDKDMVVKLGESLGVPWEYTYSCYQGGGLKDVGGRILPVHCGICSNCRRRAIAFKDAGVKDPSIYAKPPI
;
A
#
# COMPACT_ATOMS: atom_id res chain seq x y z
N MET A 1 -15.36 -9.94 23.91
CA MET A 1 -14.72 -10.13 22.59
C MET A 1 -13.24 -10.30 22.81
N GLU A 2 -12.64 -11.37 22.29
CA GLU A 2 -11.20 -11.60 22.36
C GLU A 2 -10.46 -10.42 21.71
N ARG A 3 -9.54 -9.77 22.43
CA ARG A 3 -8.84 -8.59 21.93
C ARG A 3 -7.83 -9.04 20.88
N ARG A 4 -8.15 -8.83 19.60
CA ARG A 4 -7.29 -9.21 18.46
C ARG A 4 -6.19 -8.16 18.25
N ASN A 5 -4.96 -8.63 18.08
CA ASN A 5 -3.84 -7.79 17.65
C ASN A 5 -3.90 -7.57 16.13
N ALA A 6 -3.03 -6.72 15.58
CA ALA A 6 -3.03 -6.40 14.17
C ALA A 6 -1.66 -6.55 13.50
N ILE A 7 -1.65 -7.15 12.31
CA ILE A 7 -0.57 -7.08 11.35
C ILE A 7 -1.06 -6.19 10.20
N ASN A 8 -0.35 -5.10 9.93
CA ASN A 8 -0.64 -4.21 8.80
C ASN A 8 0.41 -4.40 7.72
N LEU A 9 -0.03 -4.86 6.55
CA LEU A 9 0.78 -4.87 5.34
C LEU A 9 0.90 -3.42 4.85
N ILE A 10 2.12 -2.89 4.84
CA ILE A 10 2.41 -1.50 4.50
C ILE A 10 3.29 -1.41 3.26
N SER A 11 3.09 -0.38 2.43
CA SER A 11 3.93 -0.07 1.27
C SER A 11 4.52 1.35 1.31
N GLY A 12 4.11 2.18 2.26
CA GLY A 12 4.48 3.60 2.33
C GLY A 12 3.59 4.50 1.47
N GLY A 13 2.67 3.95 0.68
CA GLY A 13 1.69 4.72 -0.09
C GLY A 13 0.51 5.25 0.73
N VAL A 14 -0.25 6.16 0.12
CA VAL A 14 -1.44 6.80 0.72
C VAL A 14 -2.38 5.76 1.35
N ASP A 15 -2.73 4.72 0.60
CA ASP A 15 -3.74 3.76 1.00
C ASP A 15 -3.27 2.86 2.16
N SER A 16 -2.03 2.36 2.08
CA SER A 16 -1.48 1.46 3.10
C SER A 16 -1.11 2.20 4.40
N VAL A 17 -0.63 3.44 4.30
CA VAL A 17 -0.37 4.29 5.47
C VAL A 17 -1.69 4.70 6.13
N THR A 18 -2.69 5.09 5.35
CA THR A 18 -4.04 5.40 5.90
C THR A 18 -4.62 4.18 6.62
N THR A 19 -4.46 2.97 6.06
CA THR A 19 -4.89 1.74 6.71
C THR A 19 -4.16 1.50 8.02
N ALA A 20 -2.84 1.73 8.08
CA ALA A 20 -2.06 1.59 9.31
C ALA A 20 -2.51 2.59 10.41
N TYR A 21 -2.78 3.85 10.03
CA TYR A 21 -3.33 4.86 10.93
C TYR A 21 -4.75 4.52 11.38
N TYR A 22 -5.61 4.05 10.48
CA TYR A 22 -6.96 3.60 10.81
C TYR A 22 -6.93 2.49 11.87
N VAL A 23 -6.10 1.46 11.66
CA VAL A 23 -5.95 0.38 12.63
C VAL A 23 -5.41 0.92 13.98
N ASN A 24 -4.40 1.78 13.96
CA ASN A 24 -3.79 2.33 15.17
C ASN A 24 -4.75 3.22 15.97
N LYS A 25 -5.41 4.16 15.29
CA LYS A 25 -6.18 5.26 15.91
C LYS A 25 -7.65 4.92 16.14
N VAL A 26 -8.25 4.10 15.27
CA VAL A 26 -9.67 3.73 15.35
C VAL A 26 -9.83 2.38 16.06
N LEU A 27 -9.15 1.33 15.58
CA LEU A 27 -9.33 -0.02 16.13
C LEU A 27 -8.56 -0.26 17.44
N LYS A 28 -7.45 0.45 17.66
CA LYS A 28 -6.65 0.44 18.90
C LYS A 28 -6.34 -0.97 19.43
N PRO A 29 -5.76 -1.86 18.60
CA PRO A 29 -5.37 -3.19 19.05
C PRO A 29 -4.34 -3.10 20.18
N ALA A 30 -4.20 -4.16 20.99
CA ALA A 30 -3.19 -4.17 22.05
C ALA A 30 -1.76 -4.16 21.48
N LYS A 31 -1.55 -4.87 20.36
CA LYS A 31 -0.30 -4.88 19.59
C LYS A 31 -0.59 -4.65 18.11
N GLN A 32 0.29 -3.91 17.47
CA GLN A 32 0.30 -3.69 16.03
C GLN A 32 1.70 -3.99 15.49
N LEU A 33 1.80 -4.61 14.32
CA LEU A 33 3.05 -4.86 13.60
C LEU A 33 2.89 -4.37 12.15
N LEU A 34 3.85 -3.58 11.66
CA LEU A 34 3.93 -3.25 10.24
C LEU A 34 4.79 -4.29 9.53
N ILE A 35 4.32 -4.80 8.39
CA ILE A 35 5.08 -5.67 7.51
C ILE A 35 5.21 -5.01 6.15
N PHE A 36 6.44 -4.73 5.73
CA PHE A 36 6.78 -4.29 4.38
C PHE A 36 7.45 -5.42 3.63
N CYS A 37 7.05 -5.64 2.38
CA CYS A 37 7.64 -6.67 1.53
C CYS A 37 8.47 -6.02 0.43
N ASN A 38 9.75 -6.38 0.39
CA ASN A 38 10.66 -6.03 -0.69
C ASN A 38 10.58 -7.09 -1.79
N TYR A 39 9.84 -6.81 -2.86
CA TYR A 39 9.76 -7.67 -4.02
C TYR A 39 10.64 -7.18 -5.19
N GLY A 40 11.66 -6.37 -4.90
CA GLY A 40 12.55 -5.80 -5.92
C GLY A 40 11.93 -4.63 -6.67
N GLN A 41 10.95 -3.95 -6.08
CA GLN A 41 10.36 -2.77 -6.69
C GLN A 41 11.38 -1.63 -6.82
N ARG A 42 11.38 -0.94 -7.95
CA ARG A 42 12.34 0.13 -8.28
C ARG A 42 12.26 1.33 -7.33
N THR A 43 11.12 1.50 -6.68
CA THR A 43 10.82 2.56 -5.70
C THR A 43 11.16 2.16 -4.27
N TYR A 44 11.86 1.03 -4.07
CA TYR A 44 12.19 0.49 -2.75
C TYR A 44 12.83 1.54 -1.83
N VAL A 45 13.77 2.34 -2.32
CA VAL A 45 14.51 3.30 -1.47
C VAL A 45 13.56 4.32 -0.85
N GLU A 46 12.68 4.93 -1.65
CA GLU A 46 11.73 5.93 -1.17
C GLU A 46 10.61 5.30 -0.34
N GLU A 47 10.11 4.12 -0.72
CA GLU A 47 9.12 3.38 0.06
C GLU A 47 9.69 2.99 1.44
N GLU A 48 10.90 2.43 1.48
CA GLU A 48 11.58 2.03 2.70
C GLU A 48 11.84 3.24 3.63
N PHE A 49 12.24 4.37 3.04
CA PHE A 49 12.36 5.62 3.78
C PHE A 49 11.03 6.03 4.43
N CYS A 50 9.95 6.05 3.65
CA CYS A 50 8.62 6.45 4.12
C CYS A 50 8.11 5.53 5.22
N ILE A 51 8.16 4.21 5.04
CA ILE A 51 7.66 3.26 6.05
C ILE A 51 8.45 3.33 7.36
N LYS A 52 9.77 3.58 7.31
CA LYS A 52 10.59 3.74 8.52
C LYS A 52 10.15 4.97 9.29
N LYS A 53 9.87 6.08 8.60
CA LYS A 53 9.30 7.29 9.20
C LYS A 53 7.89 7.08 9.75
N ILE A 54 7.03 6.37 9.02
CA ILE A 54 5.69 6.04 9.51
C ILE A 54 5.74 5.14 10.75
N SER A 55 6.61 4.14 10.77
CA SER A 55 6.84 3.25 11.92
C SER A 55 7.29 4.05 13.15
N GLU A 56 8.25 4.97 12.98
CA GLU A 56 8.73 5.87 14.03
C GLU A 56 7.61 6.76 14.58
N LEU A 57 6.86 7.44 13.71
CA LEU A 57 5.78 8.36 14.09
C LEU A 57 4.58 7.67 14.75
N LEU A 58 4.26 6.44 14.35
CA LEU A 58 3.21 5.64 14.98
C LEU A 58 3.66 4.96 16.27
N GLY A 59 4.97 4.82 16.50
CA GLY A 59 5.52 3.99 17.59
C GLY A 59 5.21 2.50 17.41
N VAL A 60 5.11 2.03 16.16
CA VAL A 60 4.72 0.65 15.82
C VAL A 60 5.92 -0.08 15.20
N PRO A 61 6.27 -1.30 15.66
CA PRO A 61 7.40 -2.04 15.10
C PRO A 61 7.21 -2.35 13.61
N LEU A 62 8.32 -2.32 12.86
CA LEU A 62 8.37 -2.64 11.43
C LEU A 62 9.20 -3.90 11.19
N LYS A 63 8.67 -4.79 10.36
CA LYS A 63 9.38 -5.95 9.80
C LYS A 63 9.47 -5.82 8.29
N ILE A 64 10.67 -6.04 7.74
CA ILE A 64 10.90 -6.08 6.29
C ILE A 64 11.06 -7.55 5.88
N ILE A 65 10.32 -7.96 4.85
CA ILE A 65 10.32 -9.32 4.30
C ILE A 65 10.90 -9.29 2.89
N ASP A 66 11.84 -10.19 2.62
CA ASP A 66 12.41 -10.36 1.28
C ASP A 66 11.50 -11.26 0.43
N LEU A 67 11.04 -10.71 -0.69
CA LEU A 67 10.29 -11.38 -1.74
C LEU A 67 10.92 -11.08 -3.12
N ARG A 68 12.23 -10.81 -3.21
CA ARG A 68 12.85 -10.34 -4.47
C ARG A 68 12.65 -11.30 -5.65
N TRP A 69 12.50 -12.59 -5.35
CA TRP A 69 12.12 -13.62 -6.34
C TRP A 69 10.83 -13.28 -7.11
N LEU A 70 9.88 -12.57 -6.49
CA LEU A 70 8.65 -12.14 -7.16
C LEU A 70 8.95 -11.10 -8.26
N GLY A 71 9.88 -10.17 -8.00
CA GLY A 71 10.32 -9.19 -8.99
C GLY A 71 11.14 -9.79 -10.13
N GLU A 72 11.88 -10.86 -9.85
CA GLU A 72 12.63 -11.62 -10.86
C GLU A 72 11.69 -12.22 -11.91
N ILE A 73 10.59 -12.86 -11.48
CA ILE A 73 9.61 -13.48 -12.39
C ILE A 73 8.59 -12.49 -12.98
N SER A 74 8.43 -11.32 -12.37
CA SER A 74 7.46 -10.32 -12.81
C SER A 74 7.91 -9.64 -14.11
N THR A 75 6.95 -9.27 -14.95
CA THR A 75 7.14 -8.42 -16.15
C THR A 75 6.70 -6.97 -15.90
N SER A 76 6.25 -6.66 -14.69
CA SER A 76 5.81 -5.34 -14.26
C SER A 76 6.92 -4.30 -14.41
N LEU A 77 6.57 -3.11 -14.90
CA LEU A 77 7.48 -1.96 -14.92
C LEU A 77 7.88 -1.51 -13.50
N LEU A 78 7.18 -1.96 -12.45
CA LEU A 78 7.55 -1.70 -11.07
C LEU A 78 8.84 -2.39 -10.67
N THR A 79 9.20 -3.52 -11.30
CA THR A 79 10.37 -4.34 -10.97
C THR A 79 11.42 -4.39 -12.09
N LYS A 80 11.21 -3.62 -13.17
CA LYS A 80 12.17 -3.45 -14.29
C LYS A 80 12.78 -2.05 -14.29
N PRO A 81 13.83 -1.80 -13.47
CA PRO A 81 14.43 -0.48 -13.29
C PRO A 81 15.05 0.10 -14.57
N ASP A 82 15.38 -0.73 -15.55
CA ASP A 82 16.00 -0.31 -16.81
C ASP A 82 14.96 0.08 -17.88
N VAL A 83 13.68 -0.19 -17.66
CA VAL A 83 12.62 0.15 -18.60
C VAL A 83 11.96 1.47 -18.17
N PRO A 84 11.96 2.52 -19.02
CA PRO A 84 11.31 3.78 -18.71
C PRO A 84 9.81 3.62 -18.48
N ILE A 85 9.27 4.31 -17.47
CA ILE A 85 7.81 4.41 -17.32
C ILE A 85 7.29 5.50 -18.26
N PRO A 86 6.31 5.19 -19.13
CA PRO A 86 5.73 6.18 -20.01
C PRO A 86 4.96 7.22 -19.21
N GLU A 87 5.06 8.48 -19.65
CA GLU A 87 4.15 9.51 -19.18
C GLU A 87 2.70 9.11 -19.45
N THR A 88 1.82 9.40 -18.50
CA THR A 88 0.38 9.22 -18.68
C THR A 88 -0.26 10.59 -18.71
N LYS A 89 -0.95 10.95 -19.80
CA LYS A 89 -1.69 12.21 -19.85
C LYS A 89 -2.89 12.17 -18.92
N THR A 90 -3.27 13.32 -18.36
CA THR A 90 -4.41 13.41 -17.43
C THR A 90 -5.72 12.95 -18.08
N GLU A 91 -5.96 13.32 -19.34
CA GLU A 91 -7.13 12.90 -20.13
C GLU A 91 -7.24 11.37 -20.29
N ASP A 92 -6.11 10.66 -20.25
CA ASP A 92 -6.08 9.20 -20.42
C ASP A 92 -6.36 8.45 -19.13
N LEU A 93 -6.31 9.10 -17.95
CA LEU A 93 -6.38 8.43 -16.64
C LEU A 93 -7.70 7.70 -16.43
N TRP A 94 -8.78 8.27 -16.95
CA TRP A 94 -10.16 7.83 -16.76
C TRP A 94 -10.75 7.13 -17.98
N ASP A 95 -10.00 7.07 -19.09
CA ASP A 95 -10.34 6.25 -20.27
C ASP A 95 -10.23 4.76 -19.91
N PRO A 96 -11.33 3.98 -19.98
CA PRO A 96 -11.33 2.57 -19.58
C PRO A 96 -10.43 1.67 -20.43
N ASP A 97 -10.36 1.89 -21.74
CA ASP A 97 -9.56 1.06 -22.65
C ASP A 97 -8.07 1.29 -22.40
N LYS A 98 -7.67 2.56 -22.26
CA LYS A 98 -6.30 2.92 -21.90
C LYS A 98 -5.97 2.46 -20.47
N ALA A 99 -6.91 2.52 -19.54
CA ALA A 99 -6.72 2.01 -18.18
C ALA A 99 -6.47 0.49 -18.17
N LYS A 100 -7.26 -0.27 -18.93
CA LYS A 100 -7.09 -1.73 -19.07
C LYS A 100 -5.71 -2.09 -19.62
N GLN A 101 -5.24 -1.37 -20.64
CA GLN A 101 -3.90 -1.57 -21.19
C GLN A 101 -2.79 -1.21 -20.19
N ARG A 102 -2.99 -0.17 -19.36
CA ARG A 102 -2.01 0.24 -18.35
C ARG A 102 -1.91 -0.73 -17.17
N ILE A 103 -3.00 -1.36 -16.73
CA ILE A 103 -3.01 -2.27 -15.57
C ILE A 103 -1.93 -3.34 -15.69
N LEU A 104 -1.79 -3.96 -16.87
CA LEU A 104 -0.80 -5.01 -17.09
C LEU A 104 0.65 -4.52 -16.95
N ARG A 105 0.92 -3.22 -17.11
CA ARG A 105 2.26 -2.64 -16.89
C ARG A 105 2.65 -2.61 -15.41
N TRP A 106 1.68 -2.65 -14.51
CA TRP A 106 1.89 -2.55 -13.06
C TRP A 106 1.58 -3.88 -12.35
N TRP A 107 1.27 -4.92 -13.10
CA TRP A 107 0.78 -6.18 -12.60
C TRP A 107 1.94 -7.11 -12.23
N ASP A 108 2.14 -7.29 -10.94
CA ASP A 108 3.01 -8.33 -10.40
C ASP A 108 2.19 -9.60 -10.14
N PRO A 109 2.63 -10.78 -10.58
CA PRO A 109 1.83 -11.99 -10.54
C PRO A 109 1.46 -12.37 -9.10
N CYS A 110 0.15 -12.48 -8.83
CA CYS A 110 -0.40 -12.88 -7.53
C CYS A 110 0.09 -12.04 -6.34
N ARG A 111 0.56 -10.80 -6.56
CA ARG A 111 1.22 -10.00 -5.53
C ARG A 111 0.37 -9.83 -4.27
N ASN A 112 -0.87 -9.37 -4.39
CA ASN A 112 -1.71 -9.11 -3.21
C ASN A 112 -1.99 -10.40 -2.41
N ALA A 113 -2.17 -11.54 -3.09
CA ALA A 113 -2.33 -12.83 -2.43
C ALA A 113 -1.06 -13.23 -1.66
N ILE A 114 0.13 -13.09 -2.27
CA ILE A 114 1.41 -13.38 -1.61
C ILE A 114 1.60 -12.48 -0.38
N LEU A 115 1.32 -11.18 -0.48
CA LEU A 115 1.41 -10.25 0.65
C LEU A 115 0.49 -10.67 1.81
N LEU A 116 -0.76 -11.03 1.49
CA LEU A 116 -1.72 -11.55 2.47
C LEU A 116 -1.24 -12.84 3.12
N LEU A 117 -0.69 -13.78 2.34
CA LEU A 117 -0.11 -15.03 2.84
C LEU A 117 1.09 -14.80 3.76
N VAL A 118 1.94 -13.81 3.46
CA VAL A 118 3.02 -13.40 4.36
C VAL A 118 2.44 -12.93 5.70
N GLY A 119 1.41 -12.07 5.68
CA GLY A 119 0.74 -11.63 6.90
C GLY A 119 0.10 -12.78 7.67
N LEU A 120 -0.60 -13.68 6.97
CA LEU A 120 -1.26 -14.85 7.54
C LEU A 120 -0.28 -15.80 8.22
N ALA A 121 0.84 -16.13 7.55
CA ALA A 121 1.88 -16.99 8.12
C ALA A 121 2.48 -16.39 9.40
N HIS A 122 2.64 -15.07 9.48
CA HIS A 122 3.07 -14.40 10.70
C HIS A 122 2.01 -14.46 11.81
N ALA A 123 0.74 -14.24 11.46
CA ALA A 123 -0.37 -14.34 12.41
C ALA A 123 -0.46 -15.74 13.03
N GLU A 124 -0.35 -16.79 12.21
CA GLU A 124 -0.37 -18.16 12.70
C GLU A 124 0.88 -18.49 13.52
N SER A 125 2.06 -18.06 13.09
CA SER A 125 3.30 -18.24 13.86
C SER A 125 3.20 -17.62 15.27
N PHE A 126 2.61 -16.43 15.40
CA PHE A 126 2.38 -15.81 16.71
C PHE A 126 1.37 -16.58 17.57
N TYR A 127 0.35 -17.19 16.97
CA TYR A 127 -0.56 -18.02 17.71
C TYR A 127 0.11 -19.31 18.19
N ILE A 128 0.82 -20.04 17.32
CA ILE A 128 1.51 -21.29 17.66
C ILE A 128 2.56 -21.06 18.76
N SER A 129 3.31 -19.95 18.67
CA SER A 129 4.41 -19.68 19.60
C SER A 129 4.01 -18.97 20.89
N LYS A 130 2.94 -18.16 20.88
CA LYS A 130 2.59 -17.27 22.01
C LYS A 130 1.10 -17.29 22.39
N GLY A 131 0.25 -18.01 21.66
CA GLY A 131 -1.20 -17.99 21.86
C GLY A 131 -1.86 -16.65 21.48
N GLU A 132 -1.18 -15.78 20.75
CA GLU A 132 -1.68 -14.44 20.41
C GLU A 132 -2.36 -14.44 19.03
N ARG A 133 -3.58 -13.91 18.97
CA ARG A 133 -4.34 -13.78 17.72
C ARG A 133 -4.09 -12.42 17.05
N TYR A 134 -3.70 -12.45 15.78
CA TYR A 134 -3.53 -11.26 14.95
C TYR A 134 -4.46 -11.34 13.73
N ASP A 135 -5.18 -10.25 13.46
CA ASP A 135 -5.82 -10.05 12.15
C ASP A 135 -4.85 -9.35 11.20
N VAL A 136 -4.97 -9.62 9.90
CA VAL A 136 -4.10 -9.06 8.86
C VAL A 136 -4.87 -8.02 8.07
N TYR A 137 -4.27 -6.84 7.92
CA TYR A 137 -4.87 -5.70 7.23
C TYR A 137 -4.04 -5.32 6.00
N ILE A 138 -4.70 -5.15 4.85
CA ILE A 138 -4.10 -4.69 3.60
C ILE A 138 -4.78 -3.41 3.10
N GLY A 139 -3.98 -2.45 2.65
CA GLY A 139 -4.47 -1.17 2.12
C GLY A 139 -4.81 -1.22 0.63
N ILE A 140 -5.68 -2.14 0.21
CA ILE A 140 -6.27 -2.12 -1.13
C ILE A 140 -7.58 -1.33 -1.12
N ARG A 141 -7.84 -0.62 -2.22
CA ARG A 141 -9.01 0.25 -2.40
C ARG A 141 -9.68 0.00 -3.74
N ARG A 142 -10.89 0.54 -3.92
CA ARG A 142 -11.67 0.42 -5.16
C ARG A 142 -10.89 1.01 -6.33
N GLU A 143 -10.39 0.18 -7.24
CA GLU A 143 -9.64 0.65 -8.40
C GLU A 143 -10.58 1.18 -9.50
N THR A 144 -10.33 2.39 -9.97
CA THR A 144 -11.13 3.10 -10.98
C THR A 144 -10.25 3.57 -12.15
N PRO A 145 -10.74 3.59 -13.41
CA PRO A 145 -12.07 3.17 -13.85
C PRO A 145 -12.21 1.65 -14.06
N VAL A 146 -11.10 0.91 -14.12
CA VAL A 146 -11.09 -0.55 -14.33
C VAL A 146 -10.63 -1.25 -13.06
N ARG A 147 -11.41 -2.23 -12.60
CA ARG A 147 -11.08 -2.99 -11.39
C ARG A 147 -9.95 -3.99 -11.67
N MET A 148 -8.99 -4.07 -10.76
CA MET A 148 -8.07 -5.20 -10.65
C MET A 148 -8.75 -6.33 -9.88
N LYS A 149 -8.59 -7.58 -10.33
CA LYS A 149 -9.30 -8.73 -9.73
C LYS A 149 -8.95 -8.94 -8.26
N ASP A 150 -7.70 -8.67 -7.88
CA ASP A 150 -7.15 -8.82 -6.54
C ASP A 150 -7.32 -7.57 -5.65
N ASN A 151 -8.17 -6.62 -6.08
CA ASN A 151 -8.58 -5.44 -5.32
C ASN A 151 -10.11 -5.42 -5.07
N THR A 152 -10.74 -6.59 -4.98
CA THR A 152 -12.21 -6.72 -4.90
C THR A 152 -12.67 -7.39 -3.59
N PRO A 153 -13.90 -7.10 -3.11
CA PRO A 153 -14.48 -7.82 -1.97
C PRO A 153 -14.48 -9.34 -2.18
N GLU A 154 -14.80 -9.80 -3.39
CA GLU A 154 -14.83 -11.23 -3.73
C GLU A 154 -13.45 -11.88 -3.59
N PHE A 155 -12.38 -11.17 -3.95
CA PHE A 155 -11.01 -11.64 -3.70
C PHE A 155 -10.72 -11.78 -2.20
N MET A 156 -11.16 -10.82 -1.38
CA MET A 156 -10.97 -10.90 0.07
C MET A 156 -11.77 -12.04 0.69
N ASP A 157 -12.98 -12.33 0.20
CA ASP A 157 -13.76 -13.49 0.65
C ASP A 157 -13.03 -14.80 0.36
N GLU A 158 -12.50 -14.97 -0.85
CA GLU A 158 -11.71 -16.16 -1.21
C GLU A 158 -10.42 -16.28 -0.39
N MET A 159 -9.74 -15.17 -0.12
CA MET A 159 -8.55 -15.16 0.73
C MET A 159 -8.87 -15.54 2.19
N ASN A 160 -10.02 -15.11 2.73
CA ASN A 160 -10.45 -15.53 4.07
C ASN A 160 -10.83 -17.02 4.11
N ARG A 161 -11.51 -17.55 3.07
CA ARG A 161 -11.75 -18.99 2.95
C ARG A 161 -10.45 -19.79 2.89
N LEU A 162 -9.48 -19.30 2.12
CA LEU A 162 -8.14 -19.88 2.07
C LEU A 162 -7.50 -19.87 3.46
N ALA A 163 -7.60 -18.78 4.23
CA ALA A 163 -7.00 -18.67 5.55
C ALA A 163 -7.51 -19.75 6.53
N GLU A 164 -8.79 -20.11 6.45
CA GLU A 164 -9.37 -21.20 7.26
C GLU A 164 -8.81 -22.58 6.91
N HIS A 165 -8.39 -22.80 5.66
CA HIS A 165 -7.89 -24.10 5.20
C HIS A 165 -6.36 -24.20 5.16
N ALA A 166 -5.66 -23.06 5.01
CA ALA A 166 -4.21 -23.00 4.95
C ALA A 166 -3.55 -22.97 6.34
N THR A 167 -4.35 -22.75 7.41
CA THR A 167 -3.87 -22.70 8.79
C THR A 167 -4.47 -23.84 9.60
N HIS A 168 -3.75 -24.30 10.62
CA HIS A 168 -4.17 -25.45 11.42
C HIS A 168 -5.31 -25.11 12.39
N HIS A 169 -5.30 -23.89 12.95
CA HIS A 169 -6.25 -23.48 13.98
C HIS A 169 -7.39 -22.59 13.48
N GLY A 170 -7.34 -22.14 12.23
CA GLY A 170 -8.34 -21.24 11.64
C GLY A 170 -8.58 -19.95 12.43
N GLY A 171 -9.66 -19.26 12.09
CA GLY A 171 -10.14 -18.07 12.79
C GLY A 171 -9.25 -16.85 12.64
N TYR A 172 -8.54 -16.71 11.52
CA TYR A 172 -7.77 -15.52 11.15
C TYR A 172 -8.60 -14.65 10.21
N ARG A 173 -8.52 -13.32 10.35
CA ARG A 173 -9.25 -12.39 9.48
C ARG A 173 -8.27 -11.64 8.59
N LEU A 174 -8.52 -11.69 7.29
CA LEU A 174 -7.84 -10.89 6.28
C LEU A 174 -8.78 -9.74 5.89
N LEU A 175 -8.37 -8.50 6.15
CA LEU A 175 -9.23 -7.33 6.11
C LEU A 175 -8.66 -6.27 5.17
N ALA A 176 -9.52 -5.67 4.36
CA ALA A 176 -9.20 -4.55 3.49
C ALA A 176 -10.16 -3.38 3.77
N PRO A 177 -9.89 -2.56 4.81
CA PRO A 177 -10.86 -1.55 5.27
C PRO A 177 -11.22 -0.48 4.23
N LEU A 178 -10.36 -0.29 3.22
CA LEU A 178 -10.52 0.73 2.20
C LEU A 178 -11.10 0.19 0.87
N ILE A 179 -11.48 -1.10 0.82
CA ILE A 179 -11.76 -1.78 -0.45
C ILE A 179 -12.91 -1.17 -1.26
N GLU A 180 -13.82 -0.48 -0.59
CA GLU A 180 -14.93 0.23 -1.21
C GLU A 180 -14.68 1.73 -1.39
N HIS A 181 -13.54 2.26 -0.98
CA HIS A 181 -13.25 3.69 -1.03
C HIS A 181 -12.55 4.10 -2.33
N ASP A 182 -12.99 5.23 -2.88
CA ASP A 182 -12.23 5.96 -3.88
C ASP A 182 -11.07 6.72 -3.22
N LYS A 183 -10.09 7.14 -4.03
CA LYS A 183 -8.82 7.64 -3.52
C LYS A 183 -8.96 8.96 -2.76
N ASP A 184 -9.89 9.83 -3.14
CA ASP A 184 -10.20 11.07 -2.41
C ASP A 184 -10.79 10.76 -1.02
N MET A 185 -11.64 9.73 -0.91
CA MET A 185 -12.20 9.29 0.37
C MET A 185 -11.12 8.71 1.28
N VAL A 186 -10.14 7.99 0.72
CA VAL A 186 -8.96 7.54 1.47
C VAL A 186 -8.15 8.74 1.99
N VAL A 187 -7.94 9.77 1.17
CA VAL A 187 -7.24 10.99 1.60
C VAL A 187 -8.01 11.72 2.69
N LYS A 188 -9.33 11.89 2.57
CA LYS A 188 -10.17 12.50 3.63
C LYS A 188 -10.07 11.72 4.94
N LEU A 189 -10.14 10.39 4.87
CA LEU A 189 -9.97 9.54 6.04
C LEU A 189 -8.60 9.74 6.66
N GLY A 190 -7.52 9.63 5.88
CA GLY A 190 -6.17 9.80 6.41
C GLY A 190 -5.92 11.18 7.01
N GLU A 191 -6.50 12.25 6.43
CA GLU A 191 -6.39 13.61 6.97
C GLU A 191 -7.04 13.69 8.35
N SER A 192 -8.25 13.11 8.49
CA SER A 192 -8.95 13.05 9.78
C SER A 192 -8.20 12.25 10.85
N LEU A 193 -7.32 11.33 10.42
CA LEU A 193 -6.49 10.50 11.29
C LEU A 193 -5.11 11.10 11.57
N GLY A 194 -4.77 12.23 10.95
CA GLY A 194 -3.47 12.89 11.07
C GLY A 194 -2.34 12.14 10.35
N VAL A 195 -2.62 11.53 9.19
CA VAL A 195 -1.58 10.90 8.38
C VAL A 195 -0.56 11.96 7.92
N PRO A 196 0.76 11.75 8.15
CA PRO A 196 1.80 12.70 7.74
C PRO A 196 2.10 12.52 6.25
N TRP A 197 1.32 13.18 5.40
CA TRP A 197 1.32 12.99 3.96
C TRP A 197 2.66 13.20 3.27
N GLU A 198 3.56 13.99 3.86
CA GLU A 198 4.92 14.21 3.36
C GLU A 198 5.81 12.95 3.44
N TYR A 199 5.46 12.00 4.31
CA TYR A 199 6.13 10.70 4.45
C TYR A 199 5.32 9.57 3.79
N THR A 200 4.59 9.90 2.71
CA THR A 200 3.89 8.91 1.89
C THR A 200 4.37 8.97 0.44
N TYR A 201 4.50 7.81 -0.20
CA TYR A 201 5.07 7.68 -1.53
C TYR A 201 4.17 6.92 -2.49
N SER A 202 3.89 7.52 -3.66
CA SER A 202 2.99 6.94 -4.68
C SER A 202 3.61 6.93 -6.07
N CYS A 203 4.82 7.45 -6.23
CA CYS A 203 5.46 7.47 -7.54
C CYS A 203 5.70 6.03 -8.02
N TYR A 204 5.54 5.76 -9.31
CA TYR A 204 6.00 4.50 -9.91
C TYR A 204 7.40 4.60 -10.49
N GLN A 205 7.88 5.81 -10.81
CA GLN A 205 9.17 6.02 -11.47
C GLN A 205 10.35 5.94 -10.50
N GLY A 206 10.19 6.44 -9.27
CA GLY A 206 11.34 6.82 -8.44
C GLY A 206 11.80 8.25 -8.75
N GLY A 207 12.00 9.07 -7.73
CA GLY A 207 12.55 10.43 -7.85
C GLY A 207 13.66 10.72 -6.85
N GLY A 208 13.98 9.75 -5.98
CA GLY A 208 14.97 9.89 -4.94
C GLY A 208 14.46 10.68 -3.73
N LEU A 209 15.40 11.00 -2.84
CA LEU A 209 15.16 11.77 -1.64
C LEU A 209 15.81 13.15 -1.77
N LYS A 210 15.19 14.18 -1.20
CA LYS A 210 15.68 15.56 -1.24
C LYS A 210 15.61 16.19 0.15
N ASP A 211 16.65 16.93 0.52
CA ASP A 211 16.61 17.82 1.68
C ASP A 211 15.77 19.07 1.36
N VAL A 212 14.76 19.31 2.18
CA VAL A 212 13.91 20.49 2.14
C VAL A 212 13.90 21.12 3.54
N GLY A 213 14.84 22.05 3.75
CA GLY A 213 14.94 22.81 4.99
C GLY A 213 15.29 21.94 6.21
N GLY A 214 16.23 21.01 6.05
CA GLY A 214 16.68 20.08 7.09
C GLY A 214 15.78 18.85 7.25
N ARG A 215 14.78 18.70 6.37
CA ARG A 215 13.89 17.52 6.33
C ARG A 215 14.15 16.75 5.05
N ILE A 216 14.52 15.48 5.17
CA ILE A 216 14.60 14.57 4.02
C ILE A 216 13.19 14.15 3.62
N LEU A 217 12.82 14.34 2.35
CA LEU A 217 11.51 14.00 1.81
C LEU A 217 11.65 13.26 0.47
N PRO A 218 10.72 12.34 0.14
CA PRO A 218 10.71 11.67 -1.15
C PRO A 218 10.25 12.61 -2.27
N VAL A 219 10.81 12.43 -3.46
CA VAL A 219 10.46 13.19 -4.66
C VAL A 219 9.61 12.34 -5.59
N HIS A 220 8.43 12.82 -5.95
CA HIS A 220 7.53 12.21 -6.91
C HIS A 220 7.84 12.72 -8.32
N CYS A 221 7.76 11.87 -9.35
CA CYS A 221 8.12 12.30 -10.71
C CYS A 221 7.10 13.27 -11.33
N GLY A 222 5.85 13.26 -10.86
CA GLY A 222 4.75 14.08 -11.37
C GLY A 222 4.06 13.58 -12.63
N ILE A 223 4.77 12.84 -13.49
CA ILE A 223 4.28 12.46 -14.83
C ILE A 223 3.69 11.05 -14.93
N CYS A 224 3.98 10.16 -13.97
CA CYS A 224 3.42 8.81 -13.98
C CYS A 224 1.95 8.82 -13.55
N SER A 225 1.20 7.81 -13.99
CA SER A 225 -0.24 7.68 -13.70
C SER A 225 -0.58 7.80 -12.20
N ASN A 226 0.23 7.22 -11.31
CA ASN A 226 -0.05 7.24 -9.88
C ASN A 226 0.29 8.59 -9.20
N CYS A 227 1.27 9.35 -9.72
CA CYS A 227 1.52 10.74 -9.28
C CYS A 227 0.34 11.64 -9.64
N ARG A 228 -0.15 11.58 -10.87
CA ARG A 228 -1.31 12.39 -11.30
C ARG A 228 -2.56 12.02 -10.51
N ARG A 229 -2.82 10.73 -10.31
CA ARG A 229 -3.94 10.24 -9.49
C ARG A 229 -3.84 10.66 -8.03
N ARG A 230 -2.62 10.72 -7.47
CA ARG A 230 -2.41 11.28 -6.14
C ARG A 230 -2.82 12.75 -6.12
N ALA A 231 -2.26 13.58 -6.99
CA ALA A 231 -2.53 15.01 -7.02
C ALA A 231 -4.03 15.32 -7.19
N ILE A 232 -4.72 14.58 -8.07
CA ILE A 232 -6.17 14.69 -8.25
C ILE A 232 -6.92 14.30 -6.98
N ALA A 233 -6.58 13.16 -6.36
CA ALA A 233 -7.26 12.71 -5.14
C ALA A 233 -7.13 13.70 -3.98
N PHE A 234 -5.96 14.34 -3.80
CA PHE A 234 -5.77 15.38 -2.80
C PHE A 234 -6.61 16.63 -3.12
N LYS A 235 -6.61 17.07 -4.39
CA LYS A 235 -7.46 18.18 -4.85
C LYS A 235 -8.94 17.91 -4.60
N ASP A 236 -9.43 16.74 -5.00
CA ASP A 236 -10.83 16.33 -4.85
C ASP A 236 -11.21 16.13 -3.37
N ALA A 237 -10.22 15.79 -2.53
CA ALA A 237 -10.39 15.71 -1.09
C ALA A 237 -10.44 17.06 -0.39
N GLY A 238 -10.06 18.16 -1.06
CA GLY A 238 -9.87 19.46 -0.42
C GLY A 238 -8.68 19.49 0.54
N VAL A 239 -7.74 18.56 0.39
CA VAL A 239 -6.55 18.42 1.24
C VAL A 239 -5.32 18.87 0.46
N LYS A 240 -4.44 19.66 1.08
CA LYS A 240 -3.19 20.08 0.46
C LYS A 240 -2.26 18.88 0.29
N ASP A 241 -1.83 18.59 -0.94
CA ASP A 241 -0.78 17.59 -1.19
C ASP A 241 0.60 18.19 -0.86
N PRO A 242 1.33 17.71 0.16
CA PRO A 242 2.66 18.22 0.49
C PRO A 242 3.79 17.57 -0.31
N SER A 243 3.48 16.65 -1.25
CA SER A 243 4.51 15.96 -2.02
C SER A 243 5.36 16.91 -2.85
N ILE A 244 6.66 16.62 -2.88
CA ILE A 244 7.62 17.32 -3.73
C ILE A 244 7.59 16.65 -5.10
N TYR A 245 7.21 17.41 -6.13
CA TYR A 245 7.16 16.89 -7.50
C TYR A 245 8.31 17.43 -8.34
N ALA A 246 8.97 16.54 -9.10
CA ALA A 246 9.98 16.93 -10.08
C ALA A 246 9.39 17.70 -11.27
N LYS A 247 8.14 17.39 -11.63
CA LYS A 247 7.32 18.11 -12.61
C LYS A 247 5.90 18.28 -12.08
N PRO A 248 5.19 19.39 -12.35
CA PRO A 248 3.80 19.56 -11.92
C PRO A 248 2.90 18.39 -12.38
N PRO A 249 2.14 17.74 -11.47
CA PRO A 249 1.32 16.57 -11.80
C PRO A 249 -0.05 16.90 -12.41
N ILE A 250 -0.54 18.13 -12.22
CA ILE A 250 -1.78 18.67 -12.76
C ILE A 250 -1.54 20.09 -13.27
#